data_AF-A0A956GL17-F1
#
_entry.id   AF-A0A956GL17-F1
#
_cell.length_a   1.000
_cell.length_b   1.000
_cell.length_c   1.000
_cell.angle_alpha   90.00
_cell.angle_beta   90.00
_cell.angle_gamma   90.00
#
_symmetry.space_group_name_H-M   'P 1'
#
loop_
_entity.id
_entity.type
_entity.pdbx_description
1 polymer ?
#
loop_
_entity_poly.entity_id
_entity_poly.type
_entity_poly.pdbx_seq_one_letter_code
_entity_poly.pdbx_strand_id
1 'polypeptide(L)'
;AARLRAAGHDVVEEPAEVAAARGVVRLLSTVDPGGVRVELVFGPAMADAPFASPLVPSGFVADGHGLGHLVVSTGDDAATGAFYQQLLGFRLSDRIVCQFYGFDVDITFLHTNARHHSLAFGGKQPKRLHHFLLEVGSLDDVGAALDRCAAAGVRIAQSLGRHPNDRMVSFYALTPSGFQFEYGTGGRLVDDASWQPTIHDRISEWGHHPPERYVPRRPRPPRPDPERDGTPGADGRTTP
;
A
#
# COMPACT_ATOMS: atom_id res chain seq x y z
N ALA A 1 0.92 9.26 25.54
CA ALA A 1 2.15 8.95 26.31
C ALA A 1 1.92 7.88 27.38
N ALA A 2 1.19 8.18 28.47
CA ALA A 2 1.06 7.26 29.62
C ALA A 2 0.57 5.85 29.24
N ARG A 3 -0.47 5.76 28.40
CA ARG A 3 -1.00 4.46 27.90
C ARG A 3 0.06 3.61 27.19
N LEU A 4 0.86 4.22 26.31
CA LEU A 4 1.93 3.54 25.58
C LEU A 4 3.05 3.06 26.52
N ARG A 5 3.49 3.93 27.44
CA ARG A 5 4.52 3.58 28.44
C ARG A 5 4.05 2.46 29.37
N ALA A 6 2.80 2.48 29.79
CA ALA A 6 2.21 1.41 30.62
C ALA A 6 2.15 0.06 29.89
N ALA A 7 2.04 0.08 28.56
CA ALA A 7 2.10 -1.10 27.70
C ALA A 7 3.55 -1.50 27.34
N GLY A 8 4.57 -0.85 27.92
CA GLY A 8 5.98 -1.20 27.72
C GLY A 8 6.64 -0.59 26.49
N HIS A 9 5.99 0.36 25.80
CA HIS A 9 6.60 1.07 24.69
C HIS A 9 7.42 2.27 25.18
N ASP A 10 8.64 2.41 24.63
CA ASP A 10 9.42 3.63 24.79
C ASP A 10 8.72 4.80 24.11
N VAL A 11 8.57 5.90 24.85
CA VAL A 11 7.98 7.14 24.34
C VAL A 11 8.86 8.30 24.72
N VAL A 12 9.43 8.93 23.70
CA VAL A 12 10.27 10.12 23.83
C VAL A 12 9.38 11.35 23.64
N GLU A 13 9.50 12.31 24.56
CA GLU A 13 9.04 13.67 24.29
C GLU A 13 10.16 14.39 23.57
N GLU A 14 9.90 14.76 22.32
CA GLU A 14 10.94 15.20 21.40
C GLU A 14 11.29 16.68 21.65
N PRO A 15 12.56 17.07 21.46
CA PRO A 15 12.99 18.45 21.69
C PRO A 15 12.20 19.46 20.85
N ALA A 16 12.09 20.69 21.36
CA ALA A 16 11.38 21.77 20.67
C ALA A 16 11.91 22.04 19.24
N GLU A 17 13.19 21.82 18.99
CA GLU A 17 13.79 21.94 17.66
C GLU A 17 13.23 20.89 16.67
N VAL A 18 13.03 19.65 17.14
CA VAL A 18 12.43 18.57 16.32
C VAL A 18 10.96 18.89 16.04
N ALA A 19 10.22 19.35 17.06
CA ALA A 19 8.83 19.77 16.90
C ALA A 19 8.70 20.95 15.91
N ALA A 20 9.57 21.96 16.04
CA ALA A 20 9.61 23.10 15.13
C ALA A 20 9.94 22.69 13.69
N ALA A 21 10.89 21.77 13.49
CA ALA A 21 11.22 21.23 12.17
C ALA A 21 10.08 20.41 11.52
N ARG A 22 9.09 19.96 12.30
CA ARG A 22 7.85 19.33 11.82
C ARG A 22 6.69 20.31 11.68
N GLY A 23 6.89 21.57 12.09
CA GLY A 23 5.84 22.57 12.14
C GLY A 23 4.75 22.21 13.14
N VAL A 24 5.10 21.63 14.30
CA VAL A 24 4.12 21.26 15.34
C VAL A 24 4.51 21.85 16.69
N VAL A 25 3.52 22.09 17.56
CA VAL A 25 3.74 22.65 18.90
C VAL A 25 4.41 21.64 19.84
N ARG A 26 3.96 20.38 19.82
CA ARG A 26 4.57 19.29 20.59
C ARG A 26 4.59 18.00 19.78
N LEU A 27 5.60 17.18 20.05
CA LEU A 27 5.82 15.92 19.37
C LEU A 27 6.26 14.86 20.38
N LEU A 28 5.59 13.72 20.34
CA LEU A 28 6.06 12.49 20.97
C LEU A 28 6.47 11.51 19.88
N SER A 29 7.54 10.76 20.09
CA SER A 29 7.91 9.67 19.20
C SER A 29 7.95 8.33 19.95
N THR A 30 7.63 7.28 19.20
CA THR A 30 7.71 5.89 19.63
C THR A 30 8.00 5.01 18.42
N VAL A 31 8.16 3.71 18.63
CA VAL A 31 8.38 2.74 17.56
C VAL A 31 7.27 1.69 17.64
N ASP A 32 6.61 1.44 16.53
CA ASP A 32 5.59 0.40 16.44
C ASP A 32 6.23 -1.00 16.45
N PRO A 33 5.44 -2.08 16.61
CA PRO A 33 5.97 -3.45 16.59
C PRO A 33 6.69 -3.85 15.29
N GLY A 34 6.39 -3.19 14.17
CA GLY A 34 7.06 -3.36 12.87
C GLY A 34 8.38 -2.59 12.75
N GLY A 35 8.76 -1.81 13.76
CA GLY A 35 9.96 -0.98 13.76
C GLY A 35 9.77 0.36 13.04
N VAL A 36 8.56 0.76 12.70
CA VAL A 36 8.25 2.08 12.12
C VAL A 36 8.25 3.11 13.24
N ARG A 37 8.98 4.21 13.06
CA ARG A 37 8.91 5.33 13.99
C ARG A 37 7.60 6.07 13.78
N VAL A 38 6.81 6.17 14.85
CA VAL A 38 5.50 6.84 14.87
C VAL A 38 5.65 8.16 15.63
N GLU A 39 5.26 9.27 15.01
CA GLU A 39 5.19 10.58 15.64
C GLU A 39 3.73 10.92 16.00
N LEU A 40 3.47 11.19 17.28
CA LEU A 40 2.19 11.70 17.77
C LEU A 40 2.36 13.20 17.99
N VAL A 41 1.65 13.99 17.18
CA VAL A 41 1.83 15.44 17.13
C VAL A 41 0.65 16.18 17.73
N PHE A 42 0.91 17.39 18.22
CA PHE A 42 -0.11 18.32 18.68
C PHE A 42 0.16 19.72 18.13
N GLY A 43 -0.91 20.40 17.71
CA GLY A 43 -0.86 21.75 17.15
C GLY A 43 -0.02 21.83 15.88
N PRO A 44 -0.38 21.11 14.80
CA PRO A 44 0.28 21.33 13.51
C PRO A 44 0.02 22.75 13.02
N ALA A 45 1.03 23.37 12.42
CA ALA A 45 0.91 24.62 11.72
C ALA A 45 -0.05 24.44 10.55
N MET A 46 -1.02 25.34 10.46
CA MET A 46 -2.00 25.35 9.39
C MET A 46 -1.57 26.37 8.34
N ALA A 47 -1.58 25.96 7.08
CA ALA A 47 -1.39 26.90 5.98
C ALA A 47 -2.61 27.84 5.88
N ASP A 48 -2.38 29.10 5.51
CA ASP A 48 -3.43 30.10 5.35
C ASP A 48 -4.39 29.79 4.18
N ALA A 49 -3.93 28.97 3.24
CA ALA A 49 -4.69 28.52 2.08
C ALA A 49 -4.38 27.05 1.75
N PRO A 50 -5.34 26.32 1.15
CA PRO A 50 -5.08 24.98 0.62
C PRO A 50 -3.96 24.98 -0.42
N PHE A 51 -3.21 23.89 -0.49
CA PHE A 51 -2.22 23.70 -1.54
C PHE A 51 -2.91 23.62 -2.91
N ALA A 52 -2.46 24.45 -3.85
CA ALA A 52 -2.96 24.46 -5.22
C ALA A 52 -1.84 24.07 -6.19
N SER A 53 -2.16 23.17 -7.13
CA SER A 53 -1.22 22.74 -8.16
C SER A 53 -1.92 22.68 -9.52
N PRO A 54 -1.34 23.27 -10.59
CA PRO A 54 -1.88 23.12 -11.93
C PRO A 54 -1.82 21.67 -12.44
N LEU A 55 -1.04 20.80 -11.79
CA LEU A 55 -0.92 19.37 -12.11
C LEU A 55 -1.98 18.50 -11.43
N VAL A 56 -2.70 19.06 -10.45
CA VAL A 56 -3.79 18.41 -9.71
C VAL A 56 -4.96 19.40 -9.57
N PRO A 57 -5.64 19.77 -10.67
CA PRO A 57 -6.73 20.75 -10.64
C PRO A 57 -7.87 20.43 -9.68
N SER A 58 -8.15 19.14 -9.42
CA SER A 58 -9.19 18.73 -8.47
C SER A 58 -8.77 18.88 -7.00
N GLY A 59 -7.48 19.12 -6.75
CA GLY A 59 -6.90 19.17 -5.42
C GLY A 59 -6.70 17.79 -4.78
N PHE A 60 -6.21 17.81 -3.54
CA PHE A 60 -6.00 16.62 -2.72
C PHE A 60 -7.12 16.47 -1.70
N VAL A 61 -7.54 15.24 -1.43
CA VAL A 61 -8.53 14.91 -0.39
C VAL A 61 -7.81 14.80 0.97
N ALA A 62 -7.32 15.95 1.46
CA ALA A 62 -6.42 16.00 2.62
C ALA A 62 -7.05 16.54 3.91
N ASP A 63 -8.18 17.25 3.84
CA ASP A 63 -8.75 18.06 4.93
C ASP A 63 -9.08 17.25 6.21
N GLY A 64 -10.36 16.93 6.45
CA GLY A 64 -10.77 16.12 7.60
C GLY A 64 -10.26 14.67 7.54
N HIS A 65 -9.67 14.27 6.42
CA HIS A 65 -9.26 12.89 6.13
C HIS A 65 -7.75 12.65 6.29
N GLY A 66 -6.93 13.71 6.37
CA GLY A 66 -5.47 13.60 6.34
C GLY A 66 -4.94 13.22 4.96
N LEU A 67 -3.61 13.04 4.86
CA LEU A 67 -2.85 12.82 3.61
C LEU A 67 -3.40 11.73 2.67
N GLY A 68 -3.99 10.68 3.24
CA GLY A 68 -4.27 9.41 2.58
C GLY A 68 -4.04 8.28 3.58
N HIS A 69 -3.34 7.23 3.17
CA HIS A 69 -3.00 6.11 4.06
C HIS A 69 -1.54 5.67 3.96
N LEU A 70 -1.11 4.91 4.96
CA LEU A 70 0.17 4.19 4.97
C LEU A 70 -0.09 2.71 5.10
N VAL A 71 0.63 1.88 4.35
CA VAL A 71 0.66 0.43 4.55
C VAL A 71 2.01 0.03 5.07
N VAL A 72 2.05 -0.48 6.30
CA VAL A 72 3.27 -0.87 6.99
C VAL A 72 3.45 -2.37 7.02
N SER A 73 4.69 -2.80 6.95
CA SER A 73 5.05 -4.19 7.12
C SER A 73 5.08 -4.56 8.60
N THR A 74 4.68 -5.79 8.90
CA THR A 74 4.79 -6.32 10.25
C THR A 74 5.23 -7.78 10.24
N GLY A 75 5.94 -8.17 11.30
CA GLY A 75 6.25 -9.57 11.59
C GLY A 75 5.29 -10.22 12.60
N ASP A 76 4.39 -9.43 13.20
CA ASP A 76 3.44 -9.86 14.23
C ASP A 76 2.16 -9.00 14.13
N ASP A 77 1.17 -9.53 13.42
CA ASP A 77 -0.12 -8.86 13.20
C ASP A 77 -0.87 -8.63 14.52
N ALA A 78 -0.74 -9.52 15.49
CA ALA A 78 -1.44 -9.41 16.77
C ALA A 78 -0.86 -8.27 17.62
N ALA A 79 0.47 -8.18 17.73
CA ALA A 79 1.14 -7.06 18.41
C ALA A 79 0.85 -5.74 17.71
N THR A 80 0.85 -5.72 16.37
CA THR A 80 0.57 -4.53 15.56
C THR A 80 -0.87 -4.04 15.74
N GLY A 81 -1.84 -4.96 15.69
CA GLY A 81 -3.24 -4.67 15.97
C GLY A 81 -3.44 -4.15 17.40
N ALA A 82 -2.80 -4.76 18.40
CA ALA A 82 -2.85 -4.26 19.78
C ALA A 82 -2.31 -2.82 19.88
N PHE A 83 -1.17 -2.53 19.25
CA PHE A 83 -0.58 -1.19 19.25
C PHE A 83 -1.51 -0.14 18.61
N TYR A 84 -1.92 -0.34 17.36
CA TYR A 84 -2.70 0.68 16.66
C TYR A 84 -4.14 0.77 17.16
N GLN A 85 -4.81 -0.35 17.42
CA GLN A 85 -6.22 -0.33 17.81
C GLN A 85 -6.41 -0.06 19.30
N GLN A 86 -5.70 -0.80 20.17
CA GLN A 86 -5.94 -0.72 21.61
C GLN A 86 -5.22 0.47 22.24
N LEU A 87 -3.99 0.79 21.79
CA LEU A 87 -3.22 1.90 22.37
C LEU A 87 -3.53 3.22 21.67
N LEU A 88 -3.51 3.25 20.34
CA LEU A 88 -3.72 4.48 19.56
C LEU A 88 -5.18 4.76 19.18
N GLY A 89 -6.08 3.79 19.36
CA GLY A 89 -7.52 3.99 19.18
C GLY A 89 -8.02 3.90 17.74
N PHE A 90 -7.22 3.34 16.83
CA PHE A 90 -7.66 3.04 15.47
C PHE A 90 -8.78 2.00 15.51
N ARG A 91 -9.68 2.05 14.52
CA ARG A 91 -10.80 1.11 14.39
C ARG A 91 -10.62 0.28 13.14
N LEU A 92 -11.19 -0.93 13.16
CA LEU A 92 -11.14 -1.83 12.03
C LEU A 92 -12.11 -1.35 10.95
N SER A 93 -11.60 -1.22 9.73
CA SER A 93 -12.39 -0.92 8.54
C SER A 93 -12.78 -2.21 7.86
N ASP A 94 -11.81 -2.99 7.39
CA ASP A 94 -12.00 -4.26 6.69
C ASP A 94 -10.70 -5.09 6.78
N ARG A 95 -10.77 -6.35 6.33
CA ARG A 95 -9.60 -7.17 6.03
C ARG A 95 -9.65 -7.69 4.61
N ILE A 96 -8.50 -7.93 4.00
CA ILE A 96 -8.37 -8.68 2.75
C ILE A 96 -7.58 -9.94 3.05
N VAL A 97 -8.18 -11.11 2.81
CA VAL A 97 -7.56 -12.43 2.98
C VAL A 97 -7.73 -13.22 1.70
N CYS A 98 -6.65 -13.40 0.94
CA CYS A 98 -6.72 -14.03 -0.39
C CYS A 98 -5.37 -14.61 -0.84
N GLN A 99 -5.38 -15.27 -2.00
CA GLN A 99 -4.15 -15.56 -2.74
C GLN A 99 -3.98 -14.58 -3.89
N PHE A 100 -2.80 -13.97 -3.98
CA PHE A 100 -2.44 -13.05 -5.05
C PHE A 100 -1.14 -13.49 -5.71
N TYR A 101 -1.22 -13.91 -6.99
CA TYR A 101 -0.09 -14.43 -7.75
C TYR A 101 0.71 -15.54 -7.03
N GLY A 102 0.02 -16.40 -6.28
CA GLY A 102 0.62 -17.52 -5.55
C GLY A 102 1.18 -17.17 -4.16
N PHE A 103 0.96 -15.94 -3.69
CA PHE A 103 1.30 -15.51 -2.34
C PHE A 103 0.04 -15.35 -1.50
N ASP A 104 0.09 -15.83 -0.26
CA ASP A 104 -0.98 -15.57 0.72
C ASP A 104 -0.90 -14.11 1.16
N VAL A 105 -2.04 -13.45 1.13
CA VAL A 105 -2.21 -12.04 1.51
C VAL A 105 -3.24 -11.98 2.62
N ASP A 106 -2.84 -11.41 3.75
CA ASP A 106 -3.69 -11.08 4.87
C ASP A 106 -3.34 -9.65 5.31
N ILE A 107 -4.26 -8.71 5.05
CA ILE A 107 -4.05 -7.29 5.31
C ILE A 107 -5.23 -6.78 6.15
N THR A 108 -4.88 -6.07 7.22
CA THR A 108 -5.83 -5.40 8.12
C THR A 108 -5.83 -3.90 7.85
N PHE A 109 -7.00 -3.33 7.58
CA PHE A 109 -7.19 -1.92 7.25
C PHE A 109 -7.86 -1.20 8.41
N LEU A 110 -7.28 -0.07 8.83
CA LEU A 110 -7.69 0.66 10.01
C LEU A 110 -7.93 2.16 9.75
N HIS A 111 -8.96 2.73 10.37
CA HIS A 111 -9.29 4.15 10.28
C HIS A 111 -9.22 4.88 11.63
N THR A 112 -9.09 6.20 11.55
CA THR A 112 -9.17 7.16 12.68
C THR A 112 -10.19 8.28 12.44
N ASN A 113 -10.73 8.37 11.23
CA ASN A 113 -11.72 9.36 10.80
C ASN A 113 -12.59 8.72 9.70
N ALA A 114 -13.38 9.52 8.97
CA ALA A 114 -14.30 9.02 7.94
C ALA A 114 -13.60 8.39 6.71
N ARG A 115 -12.29 8.58 6.51
CA ARG A 115 -11.52 7.87 5.48
C ARG A 115 -11.57 6.37 5.75
N HIS A 116 -11.82 5.57 4.72
CA HIS A 116 -11.91 4.12 4.88
C HIS A 116 -10.76 3.53 5.66
N HIS A 117 -9.52 3.95 5.40
CA HIS A 117 -8.40 3.60 6.24
C HIS A 117 -7.33 4.70 6.16
N SER A 118 -6.66 4.96 7.27
CA SER A 118 -5.48 5.83 7.34
C SER A 118 -4.20 5.01 7.51
N LEU A 119 -4.34 3.75 7.91
CA LEU A 119 -3.26 2.80 8.09
C LEU A 119 -3.74 1.40 7.68
N ALA A 120 -2.89 0.62 7.03
CA ALA A 120 -3.05 -0.82 6.96
C ALA A 120 -1.73 -1.53 7.32
N PHE A 121 -1.83 -2.79 7.71
CA PHE A 121 -0.66 -3.64 7.92
C PHE A 121 -0.97 -5.07 7.51
N GLY A 122 0.06 -5.79 7.10
CA GLY A 122 -0.07 -7.19 6.74
C GLY A 122 1.24 -7.78 6.24
N GLY A 123 1.69 -8.83 6.92
CA GLY A 123 2.83 -9.63 6.52
C GLY A 123 4.18 -8.88 6.43
N LYS A 124 5.23 -9.69 6.31
CA LYS A 124 6.59 -9.17 6.20
C LYS A 124 6.91 -8.78 4.77
N GLN A 125 7.41 -7.56 4.59
CA GLN A 125 7.82 -6.98 3.32
C GLN A 125 9.31 -6.62 3.36
N PRO A 126 9.97 -6.43 2.20
CA PRO A 126 11.38 -6.02 2.16
C PRO A 126 11.66 -4.66 2.82
N LYS A 127 10.65 -3.79 2.91
CA LYS A 127 10.71 -2.46 3.52
C LYS A 127 9.66 -2.35 4.62
N ARG A 128 9.93 -1.53 5.64
CA ARG A 128 8.97 -1.27 6.74
C ARG A 128 7.72 -0.54 6.26
N LEU A 129 7.85 0.32 5.25
CA LEU A 129 6.72 0.92 4.55
C LEU A 129 6.55 0.19 3.22
N HIS A 130 5.36 -0.36 2.98
CA HIS A 130 5.00 -0.95 1.70
C HIS A 130 4.62 0.15 0.70
N HIS A 131 3.67 1.01 1.08
CA HIS A 131 3.38 2.26 0.37
C HIS A 131 2.75 3.34 1.24
N PHE A 132 2.79 4.57 0.76
CA PHE A 132 1.83 5.61 1.12
C PHE A 132 0.87 5.86 -0.04
N LEU A 133 -0.31 6.39 0.26
CA LEU A 133 -1.27 6.84 -0.72
C LEU A 133 -1.48 8.35 -0.65
N LEU A 134 -1.63 8.99 -1.80
CA LEU A 134 -2.21 10.32 -1.95
C LEU A 134 -3.54 10.21 -2.69
N GLU A 135 -4.59 10.80 -2.11
CA GLU A 135 -5.91 10.84 -2.74
C GLU A 135 -6.16 12.20 -3.40
N VAL A 136 -6.66 12.17 -4.64
CA VAL A 136 -7.09 13.35 -5.41
C VAL A 136 -8.59 13.32 -5.65
N GLY A 137 -9.14 14.47 -6.06
CA GLY A 137 -10.58 14.64 -6.27
C GLY A 137 -11.12 14.11 -7.60
N SER A 138 -10.28 13.68 -8.55
CA SER A 138 -10.72 13.24 -9.87
C SER A 138 -9.91 12.09 -10.45
N LEU A 139 -10.57 11.27 -11.28
CA LEU A 139 -9.92 10.21 -12.04
C LEU A 139 -8.99 10.76 -13.13
N ASP A 140 -9.31 11.93 -13.68
CA ASP A 140 -8.47 12.60 -14.67
C ASP A 140 -7.11 13.00 -14.08
N ASP A 141 -7.08 13.43 -12.81
CA ASP A 141 -5.83 13.75 -12.12
C ASP A 141 -4.98 12.50 -11.87
N VAL A 142 -5.62 11.35 -11.62
CA VAL A 142 -4.96 10.04 -11.53
C VAL A 142 -4.37 9.63 -12.87
N GLY A 143 -5.15 9.74 -13.96
CA GLY A 143 -4.69 9.43 -15.31
C GLY A 143 -3.53 10.32 -15.75
N ALA A 144 -3.63 11.63 -15.52
CA ALA A 144 -2.57 12.58 -15.83
C ALA A 144 -1.30 12.30 -15.00
N ALA A 145 -1.43 11.89 -13.73
CA ALA A 145 -0.30 11.49 -12.91
C ALA A 145 0.38 10.22 -13.43
N LEU A 146 -0.40 9.24 -13.89
CA LEU A 146 0.11 8.01 -14.50
C LEU A 146 0.93 8.31 -15.77
N ASP A 147 0.43 9.17 -16.65
CA ASP A 147 1.15 9.59 -17.86
C ASP A 147 2.46 10.33 -17.54
N ARG A 148 2.43 11.22 -16.54
CA ARG A 148 3.65 11.91 -16.06
C ARG A 148 4.68 10.92 -15.52
N CYS A 149 4.25 9.89 -14.78
CA CYS A 149 5.15 8.84 -14.30
C CYS A 149 5.80 8.08 -15.46
N ALA A 150 5.01 7.68 -16.45
CA ALA A 150 5.51 6.99 -17.63
C ALA A 150 6.51 7.85 -18.42
N ALA A 151 6.18 9.12 -18.67
CA ALA A 151 7.05 10.07 -19.37
C ALA A 151 8.37 10.32 -18.62
N ALA A 152 8.35 10.30 -17.29
CA ALA A 152 9.53 10.46 -16.44
C ALA A 152 10.32 9.15 -16.23
N GLY A 153 9.89 8.02 -16.81
CA GLY A 153 10.54 6.72 -16.62
C GLY A 153 10.39 6.14 -15.21
N VAL A 154 9.40 6.60 -14.43
CA VAL A 154 9.08 6.04 -13.12
C VAL A 154 8.48 4.65 -13.32
N ARG A 155 9.02 3.65 -12.62
CA ARG A 155 8.52 2.28 -12.70
C ARG A 155 7.14 2.19 -12.08
N ILE A 156 6.14 1.93 -12.91
CA ILE A 156 4.80 1.51 -12.47
C ILE A 156 4.93 0.10 -11.87
N ALA A 157 4.51 -0.07 -10.62
CA ALA A 157 4.52 -1.34 -9.92
C ALA A 157 3.23 -2.12 -10.17
N GLN A 158 2.10 -1.42 -10.21
CA GLN A 158 0.80 -1.99 -10.54
C GLN A 158 0.01 -0.98 -11.37
N SER A 159 -0.61 -1.47 -12.44
CA SER A 159 -1.49 -0.69 -13.31
C SER A 159 -2.71 -0.11 -12.57
N LEU A 160 -3.44 0.77 -13.25
CA LEU A 160 -4.72 1.28 -12.78
C LEU A 160 -5.66 0.11 -12.41
N GLY A 161 -6.32 0.21 -11.27
CA GLY A 161 -7.23 -0.79 -10.77
C GLY A 161 -8.21 -0.22 -9.76
N ARG A 162 -9.08 -1.08 -9.25
CA ARG A 162 -10.03 -0.73 -8.18
C ARG A 162 -10.04 -1.76 -7.07
N HIS A 163 -9.93 -1.29 -5.83
CA HIS A 163 -10.02 -2.14 -4.66
C HIS A 163 -11.46 -2.48 -4.29
N PRO A 164 -11.73 -3.68 -3.73
CA PRO A 164 -13.07 -4.11 -3.36
C PRO A 164 -13.55 -3.56 -2.01
N ASN A 165 -12.61 -3.26 -1.10
CA ASN A 165 -12.91 -2.68 0.20
C ASN A 165 -13.23 -1.20 0.02
N ASP A 166 -12.25 -0.31 -0.09
CA ASP A 166 -12.48 1.14 -0.10
C ASP A 166 -13.06 1.68 -1.43
N ARG A 167 -13.14 0.86 -2.48
CA ARG A 167 -13.62 1.24 -3.83
C ARG A 167 -12.75 2.26 -4.55
N MET A 168 -11.56 2.55 -4.02
CA MET A 168 -10.62 3.50 -4.60
C MET A 168 -10.13 2.99 -5.96
N VAL A 169 -10.08 3.91 -6.92
CA VAL A 169 -9.41 3.70 -8.21
C VAL A 169 -8.02 4.30 -8.13
N SER A 170 -6.99 3.48 -8.34
CA SER A 170 -5.60 3.88 -8.11
C SER A 170 -4.61 3.13 -8.98
N PHE A 171 -3.38 3.64 -9.06
CA PHE A 171 -2.21 2.91 -9.56
C PHE A 171 -1.06 3.00 -8.55
N TYR A 172 -0.06 2.12 -8.73
CA TYR A 172 1.13 2.09 -7.87
C TYR A 172 2.39 2.29 -8.68
N ALA A 173 3.33 3.07 -8.14
CA ALA A 173 4.64 3.32 -8.74
C ALA A 173 5.74 3.33 -7.69
N LEU A 174 7.00 3.17 -8.10
CA LEU A 174 8.13 3.11 -7.17
C LEU A 174 8.70 4.50 -6.86
N THR A 175 8.92 4.74 -5.57
CA THR A 175 9.76 5.83 -5.09
C THR A 175 11.24 5.53 -5.34
N PRO A 176 12.12 6.55 -5.39
CA PRO A 176 13.58 6.34 -5.44
C PRO A 176 14.13 5.51 -4.27
N SER A 177 13.42 5.48 -3.13
CA SER A 177 13.80 4.70 -1.95
C SER A 177 13.39 3.22 -2.01
N GLY A 178 12.71 2.80 -3.09
CA GLY A 178 12.41 1.41 -3.39
C GLY A 178 11.17 0.84 -2.69
N PHE A 179 10.30 1.68 -2.14
CA PHE A 179 8.93 1.31 -1.73
C PHE A 179 7.92 1.99 -2.65
N GLN A 180 6.66 1.55 -2.64
CA GLN A 180 5.65 2.04 -3.56
C GLN A 180 5.01 3.36 -3.08
N PHE A 181 4.50 4.16 -3.99
CA PHE A 181 3.44 5.11 -3.69
C PHE A 181 2.20 4.70 -4.48
N GLU A 182 1.05 4.92 -3.87
CA GLU A 182 -0.26 4.76 -4.48
C GLU A 182 -0.84 6.14 -4.76
N TYR A 183 -1.48 6.30 -5.90
CA TYR A 183 -2.13 7.56 -6.28
C TYR A 183 -3.51 7.24 -6.82
N GLY A 184 -4.55 7.81 -6.19
CA GLY A 184 -5.92 7.36 -6.43
C GLY A 184 -7.00 8.37 -6.09
N THR A 185 -8.24 7.97 -6.36
CA THR A 185 -9.44 8.79 -6.17
C THR A 185 -10.64 7.91 -5.81
N GLY A 186 -11.63 8.51 -5.14
CA GLY A 186 -12.96 7.94 -5.00
C GLY A 186 -13.05 6.85 -3.93
N GLY A 187 -12.21 6.95 -2.89
CA GLY A 187 -12.36 6.09 -1.71
C GLY A 187 -13.70 6.35 -1.03
N ARG A 188 -14.40 5.29 -0.65
CA ARG A 188 -15.63 5.38 0.13
C ARG A 188 -15.32 5.84 1.55
N LEU A 189 -16.28 6.49 2.19
CA LEU A 189 -16.18 6.90 3.58
C LEU A 189 -16.81 5.85 4.51
N VAL A 190 -16.33 5.84 5.75
CA VAL A 190 -16.83 4.99 6.84
C VAL A 190 -17.55 5.86 7.86
N ASP A 191 -18.68 5.37 8.35
CA ASP A 191 -19.39 5.94 9.48
C ASP A 191 -19.41 4.93 10.62
N ASP A 192 -18.72 5.25 11.71
CA ASP A 192 -18.59 4.38 12.88
C ASP A 192 -19.92 3.90 13.48
N ALA A 193 -21.02 4.65 13.28
CA ALA A 193 -22.33 4.26 13.78
C ALA A 193 -22.98 3.13 12.97
N SER A 194 -22.60 2.98 11.69
CA SER A 194 -23.24 2.06 10.75
C SER A 194 -22.28 1.06 10.10
N TRP A 195 -20.97 1.32 10.19
CA TRP A 195 -19.95 0.54 9.54
C TRP A 195 -19.87 -0.87 10.12
N GLN A 196 -19.87 -1.87 9.23
CA GLN A 196 -19.70 -3.26 9.57
C GLN A 196 -18.47 -3.78 8.81
N PRO A 197 -17.36 -4.06 9.53
CA PRO A 197 -16.18 -4.61 8.89
C PRO A 197 -16.45 -5.94 8.21
N THR A 198 -15.85 -6.11 7.04
CA THR A 198 -15.97 -7.28 6.19
C THR A 198 -14.59 -7.85 5.85
N ILE A 199 -14.57 -9.11 5.42
CA ILE A 199 -13.38 -9.78 4.90
C ILE A 199 -13.59 -9.98 3.41
N HIS A 200 -12.66 -9.47 2.60
CA HIS A 200 -12.67 -9.63 1.15
C HIS A 200 -11.71 -10.73 0.70
N ASP A 201 -12.08 -11.42 -0.36
CA ASP A 201 -11.39 -12.60 -0.92
C ASP A 201 -10.45 -12.27 -2.10
N ARG A 202 -10.23 -10.98 -2.37
CA ARG A 202 -9.40 -10.49 -3.48
C ARG A 202 -8.85 -9.10 -3.18
N ILE A 203 -7.72 -8.74 -3.80
CA ILE A 203 -7.11 -7.40 -3.66
C ILE A 203 -7.79 -6.38 -4.58
N SER A 204 -8.33 -6.82 -5.72
CA SER A 204 -8.87 -5.93 -6.74
C SER A 204 -10.14 -6.48 -7.37
N GLU A 205 -11.08 -5.59 -7.66
CA GLU A 205 -12.25 -5.88 -8.50
C GLU A 205 -11.82 -6.07 -9.96
N TRP A 206 -10.92 -5.20 -10.41
CA TRP A 206 -10.27 -5.21 -11.71
C TRP A 206 -8.95 -4.44 -11.63
N GLY A 207 -8.04 -4.67 -12.58
CA GLY A 207 -6.77 -3.94 -12.65
C GLY A 207 -5.79 -4.30 -11.55
N HIS A 208 -4.92 -3.34 -11.18
CA HIS A 208 -3.78 -3.54 -10.25
C HIS A 208 -2.89 -4.72 -10.66
N HIS A 209 -2.75 -4.88 -11.97
CA HIS A 209 -1.89 -5.91 -12.54
C HIS A 209 -0.45 -5.44 -12.63
N PRO A 210 0.53 -6.35 -12.45
CA PRO A 210 1.92 -6.05 -12.74
C PRO A 210 2.06 -5.68 -14.24
N PRO A 211 2.93 -4.73 -14.61
CA PRO A 211 3.06 -4.25 -15.99
C PRO A 211 3.28 -5.37 -17.02
N GLU A 212 3.95 -6.44 -16.63
CA GLU A 212 4.24 -7.62 -17.45
C GLU A 212 2.97 -8.32 -17.96
N ARG A 213 1.81 -8.09 -17.32
CA ARG A 213 0.53 -8.66 -17.78
C ARG A 213 0.09 -8.09 -19.13
N TYR A 214 0.45 -6.85 -19.45
CA TYR A 214 0.07 -6.18 -20.69
C TYR A 214 1.10 -6.36 -21.81
N VAL A 215 2.25 -6.98 -21.52
CA VAL A 215 3.23 -7.34 -22.53
C VAL A 215 2.75 -8.63 -23.22
N PRO A 216 2.54 -8.62 -24.56
CA PRO A 216 2.14 -9.84 -25.27
C PRO A 216 3.15 -10.95 -25.02
N ARG A 217 2.68 -12.10 -24.50
CA ARG A 217 3.54 -13.27 -24.34
C ARG A 217 3.95 -13.77 -25.72
N ARG A 218 5.25 -13.82 -25.98
CA ARG A 218 5.76 -14.52 -27.17
C ARG A 218 5.37 -16.01 -27.05
N PRO A 219 4.78 -16.63 -28.08
CA PRO A 219 4.47 -18.06 -28.01
C PRO A 219 5.71 -18.85 -27.63
N ARG A 220 5.61 -19.74 -26.64
CA ARG A 220 6.70 -20.64 -26.33
C ARG A 220 6.91 -21.52 -27.56
N PRO A 221 8.13 -21.65 -28.12
CA PRO A 221 8.36 -22.61 -29.18
C PRO A 221 7.93 -24.00 -28.68
N PRO A 222 7.35 -24.84 -29.56
CA PRO A 222 6.98 -26.20 -29.19
C PRO A 222 8.21 -26.90 -28.59
N ARG A 223 7.98 -27.71 -27.55
CA ARG A 223 9.06 -28.55 -27.03
C ARG A 223 9.55 -29.44 -28.18
N PRO A 224 10.87 -29.60 -28.38
CA PRO A 224 11.37 -30.55 -29.35
C PRO A 224 10.80 -31.93 -29.04
N ASP A 225 10.30 -32.58 -30.08
CA ASP A 225 9.64 -33.87 -30.00
C ASP A 225 10.70 -34.95 -29.72
N PRO A 226 10.69 -35.63 -28.57
CA PRO A 226 11.73 -36.58 -28.20
C PRO A 226 11.79 -37.81 -29.12
N GLU A 227 10.75 -38.05 -29.93
CA GLU A 227 10.68 -39.19 -30.86
C GLU A 227 11.28 -38.91 -32.25
N ARG A 228 11.67 -37.66 -32.56
CA ARG A 228 12.19 -37.30 -33.90
C ARG A 228 13.71 -37.44 -34.06
N ASP A 229 14.43 -37.73 -32.99
CA ASP A 229 15.89 -37.95 -32.99
C ASP A 229 16.27 -39.44 -32.86
N GLY A 230 15.34 -40.34 -33.21
CA GLY A 230 15.58 -41.77 -33.34
C GLY A 230 16.50 -42.07 -34.53
N THR A 231 17.81 -42.03 -34.30
CA THR A 231 18.80 -42.61 -35.20
C THR A 231 18.51 -44.12 -35.36
N PRO A 232 18.26 -44.66 -36.56
CA PRO A 232 18.01 -46.10 -36.71
C PRO A 232 19.29 -46.88 -36.40
N GLY A 233 19.22 -47.79 -35.42
CA GLY A 233 20.28 -48.73 -35.11
C GLY A 233 20.62 -49.60 -36.32
N ALA A 234 21.91 -49.67 -36.66
CA ALA A 234 22.42 -50.56 -37.69
C ALA A 234 22.35 -52.01 -37.20
N ASP A 235 21.42 -52.77 -37.76
CA ASP A 235 21.40 -54.24 -37.70
C ASP A 235 22.57 -54.79 -38.53
N GLY A 236 23.63 -55.21 -37.85
CA GLY A 236 24.74 -55.97 -38.41
C GLY A 236 24.79 -57.36 -37.79
N ARG A 237 24.00 -58.31 -38.32
CA ARG A 237 24.19 -59.74 -38.04
C ARG A 237 25.41 -60.25 -38.79
N THR A 238 26.36 -60.83 -38.06
CA THR A 238 27.42 -61.69 -38.60
C THR A 238 27.32 -63.09 -38.00
N THR A 239 27.62 -64.07 -38.86
CA THR A 239 28.04 -65.47 -38.66
C THR A 239 27.03 -66.57 -39.03
N PRO A 240 27.52 -67.70 -39.54
CA PRO A 240 28.48 -67.92 -40.64
C PRO A 240 27.81 -68.39 -41.93
#